data_AF-A0A4C1SYS0-F1
#
_entry.id   AF-A0A4C1SYS0-F1
#
_cell.length_a   1.000
_cell.length_b   1.000
_cell.length_c   1.000
_cell.angle_alpha   90.00
_cell.angle_beta   90.00
_cell.angle_gamma   90.00
#
_symmetry.space_group_name_H-M   'P 1'
#
loop_
_entity.id
_entity.type
_entity.pdbx_description
1 polymer ?
#
loop_
_entity_poly.entity_id
_entity_poly.type
_entity_poly.pdbx_seq_one_letter_code
_entity_poly.pdbx_strand_id
1 'polypeptide(L)'
;MTRARMHHPKASTERTMLPRCMGGRGLVDINNLRKQQIEGMRIYFMEKSTSSSLHNAVWKELYASSPTVQHISTNCDKLELWKSKPLHGRHPNEASKDNVDNKASNHWLVAGCLFPETEGFMIAIQDQVIPTRNYLKAILRDTGVVSDSCRYGCNAIETIQHITSGCTCLAGTEYIDRHNSVVKMLHQQLALMHCLISSTQSVPYYKYEPEPVLENSNFGFIGIERF
;
A
#
# COMPACT_ATOMS: atom_id res chain seq x y z
N MET A 1 3.35 8.50 14.96
CA MET A 1 2.28 8.08 14.02
C MET A 1 1.25 7.13 14.62
N THR A 2 1.50 6.48 15.77
CA THR A 2 0.49 5.63 16.44
C THR A 2 -0.67 6.43 17.07
N ARG A 3 -0.43 7.70 17.40
CA ARG A 3 -1.47 8.68 17.77
C ARG A 3 -2.47 8.84 16.61
N ALA A 4 -3.76 8.90 16.94
CA ALA A 4 -4.87 9.00 15.98
C ALA A 4 -4.96 7.84 14.96
N ARG A 5 -4.41 6.65 15.23
CA ARG A 5 -4.54 5.47 14.36
C ARG A 5 -3.92 5.62 12.95
N MET A 6 -3.04 6.60 12.74
CA MET A 6 -2.38 6.83 11.44
C MET A 6 -1.34 5.76 11.09
N HIS A 7 -0.86 4.99 12.07
CA HIS A 7 0.00 3.82 11.86
C HIS A 7 -0.27 2.78 12.93
N HIS A 8 -0.48 1.55 12.51
CA HIS A 8 -0.72 0.45 13.43
C HIS A 8 0.58 0.03 14.13
N PRO A 9 0.60 -0.16 15.47
CA PRO A 9 1.84 -0.47 16.21
C PRO A 9 2.56 -1.75 15.76
N LYS A 10 1.84 -2.70 15.16
CA LYS A 10 2.37 -3.98 14.67
C LYS A 10 2.63 -4.01 13.16
N ALA A 11 2.42 -2.89 12.45
CA ALA A 11 2.69 -2.78 11.02
C ALA A 11 4.21 -2.73 10.74
N SER A 12 4.61 -2.94 9.48
CA SER A 12 6.02 -2.99 9.10
C SER A 12 6.66 -1.60 9.17
N THR A 13 7.81 -1.51 9.86
CA THR A 13 8.54 -0.25 10.04
C THR A 13 9.18 0.26 8.75
N GLU A 14 9.62 -0.63 7.86
CA GLU A 14 10.30 -0.31 6.59
C GLU A 14 9.38 0.50 5.67
N ARG A 15 8.08 0.18 5.66
CA ARG A 15 7.07 0.94 4.91
C ARG A 15 7.02 2.40 5.34
N THR A 16 7.35 2.72 6.59
CA THR A 16 7.33 4.11 7.07
C THR A 16 8.25 5.02 6.26
N MET A 17 9.42 4.50 5.88
CA MET A 17 10.45 5.30 5.20
C MET A 17 10.51 5.02 3.69
N LEU A 18 9.90 3.93 3.22
CA LEU A 18 9.82 3.65 1.80
C LEU A 18 9.02 4.75 1.08
N PRO A 19 9.38 5.10 -0.17
CA PRO A 19 8.61 6.03 -0.99
C PRO A 19 7.16 5.56 -1.19
N ARG A 20 6.23 6.52 -1.31
CA ARG A 20 4.80 6.24 -1.52
C ARG A 20 4.54 5.46 -2.81
N CYS A 21 5.29 5.75 -3.88
CA CYS A 21 5.22 5.01 -5.14
C CYS A 21 5.67 3.53 -5.05
N MET A 22 6.40 3.17 -3.99
CA MET A 22 6.85 1.80 -3.71
C MET A 22 6.00 1.13 -2.62
N GLY A 23 4.83 1.68 -2.31
CA GLY A 23 3.96 1.16 -1.27
C GLY A 23 4.32 1.61 0.15
N GLY A 24 5.20 2.59 0.34
CA GLY A 24 5.54 3.13 1.67
C GLY A 24 4.75 4.38 2.07
N ARG A 25 5.16 5.04 3.16
CA ARG A 25 4.58 6.29 3.67
C ARG A 25 5.35 7.53 3.22
N GLY A 26 6.59 7.36 2.76
CA GLY A 26 7.45 8.45 2.29
C GLY A 26 8.01 9.35 3.39
N LEU A 27 8.09 8.87 4.64
CA LEU A 27 8.76 9.66 5.68
C LEU A 27 10.27 9.69 5.48
N VAL A 28 10.87 10.80 5.92
CA VAL A 28 12.32 10.97 5.88
C VAL A 28 12.96 10.08 6.94
N ASP A 29 13.87 9.21 6.51
CA ASP A 29 14.72 8.42 7.39
C ASP A 29 15.86 9.29 7.93
N ILE A 30 15.61 9.96 9.06
CA ILE A 30 16.55 10.88 9.69
C ILE A 30 17.90 10.20 9.99
N ASN A 31 17.88 8.94 10.39
CA ASN A 31 19.11 8.19 10.67
C ASN A 31 19.90 7.97 9.39
N ASN A 32 19.26 7.56 8.31
CA ASN A 32 19.93 7.37 7.02
C ASN A 32 20.42 8.69 6.42
N LEU A 33 19.64 9.77 6.56
CA LEU A 33 20.04 11.11 6.13
C LEU A 33 21.28 11.57 6.89
N ARG A 34 21.32 11.39 8.22
CA ARG A 34 22.51 11.69 9.03
C ARG A 34 23.74 10.92 8.54
N LYS A 35 23.60 9.61 8.27
CA LYS A 35 24.69 8.79 7.72
C LYS A 35 25.21 9.34 6.39
N GLN A 36 24.31 9.71 5.49
CA GLN A 36 24.65 10.31 4.20
C GLN A 36 25.39 11.65 4.37
N GLN A 37 24.96 12.51 5.30
CA GLN A 37 25.65 13.78 5.54
C GLN A 37 27.06 13.58 6.11
N ILE A 38 27.22 12.63 7.05
CA ILE A 38 28.54 12.28 7.59
C ILE A 38 29.46 11.78 6.47
N GLU A 39 28.97 10.87 5.63
CA GLU A 39 29.74 10.32 4.52
C GLU A 39 30.06 11.36 3.46
N GLY A 40 29.12 12.24 3.13
CA GLY A 40 29.34 13.36 2.21
C GLY A 40 30.43 14.32 2.70
N MET A 41 30.43 14.66 4.00
CA MET A 41 31.50 15.46 4.59
C MET A 41 32.86 14.75 4.52
N ARG A 42 32.90 13.43 4.79
CA ARG A 42 34.13 12.65 4.68
C ARG A 42 34.70 12.70 3.28
N ILE A 43 33.89 12.39 2.28
CA ILE A 43 34.31 12.41 0.87
C ILE A 43 34.82 13.80 0.50
N TYR A 44 34.11 14.86 0.87
CA TYR A 44 34.52 16.24 0.60
C TYR A 44 35.90 16.57 1.21
N PHE A 45 36.11 16.30 2.50
CA PHE A 45 37.38 16.60 3.17
C PHE A 45 38.51 15.71 2.65
N MET A 46 38.23 14.45 2.32
CA MET A 46 39.18 13.54 1.68
C MET A 46 39.65 14.09 0.33
N GLU A 47 38.72 14.47 -0.56
CA GLU A 47 39.05 15.02 -1.88
C GLU A 47 39.86 16.32 -1.77
N LYS A 48 39.45 17.23 -0.87
CA LYS A 48 40.13 18.51 -0.65
C LYS A 48 41.46 18.40 0.09
N SER A 49 41.72 17.30 0.82
CA SER A 49 42.99 17.08 1.53
C SER A 49 44.21 17.10 0.60
N THR A 50 44.01 16.75 -0.67
CA THR A 50 45.07 16.74 -1.70
C THR A 50 45.50 18.14 -2.14
N SER A 51 44.63 19.15 -1.99
CA SER A 51 44.84 20.52 -2.48
C SER A 51 44.97 21.56 -1.37
N SER A 52 44.66 21.20 -0.12
CA SER A 52 44.69 22.12 1.01
C SER A 52 45.21 21.45 2.28
N SER A 53 46.26 22.03 2.87
CA SER A 53 46.87 21.58 4.13
C SER A 53 45.88 21.63 5.30
N LEU A 54 45.01 22.65 5.35
CA LEU A 54 43.96 22.76 6.37
C LEU A 54 42.95 21.61 6.26
N HIS A 55 42.45 21.33 5.05
CA HIS A 55 41.51 20.23 4.84
C HIS A 55 42.15 18.87 5.15
N ASN A 56 43.45 18.69 4.90
CA ASN A 56 44.19 17.48 5.26
C ASN A 56 44.28 17.28 6.78
N ALA A 57 44.56 18.34 7.55
CA ALA A 57 44.58 18.26 9.00
C ALA A 57 43.22 17.82 9.56
N VAL A 58 42.13 18.41 9.05
CA VAL A 58 40.76 18.05 9.45
C VAL A 58 40.41 16.62 9.02
N TRP A 59 40.78 16.20 7.82
CA TRP A 59 40.55 14.84 7.32
C TRP A 59 41.22 13.77 8.18
N LYS A 60 42.49 13.97 8.58
CA LYS A 60 43.23 13.02 9.43
C LYS A 60 42.54 12.79 10.77
N GLU A 61 42.04 13.86 11.39
CA GLU A 61 41.32 13.78 12.66
C GLU A 61 39.94 13.11 12.51
N LEU A 62 39.21 13.44 11.44
CA LEU A 62 37.93 12.80 11.10
C LEU A 62 38.08 11.30 10.84
N TYR A 63 39.14 10.90 10.14
CA TYR A 63 39.42 9.50 9.85
C TYR A 63 39.84 8.72 11.11
N ALA A 64 40.67 9.33 11.96
CA ALA A 64 41.10 8.73 13.23
C ALA A 64 39.94 8.52 14.21
N SER A 65 39.01 9.48 14.29
CA SER A 65 37.87 9.43 15.21
C SER A 65 36.77 8.45 14.80
N SER A 66 36.65 8.10 13.51
CA SER A 66 35.70 7.08 13.06
C SER A 66 36.13 6.47 11.72
N PRO A 67 36.93 5.40 11.71
CA PRO A 67 37.46 4.82 10.48
C PRO A 67 36.42 4.01 9.68
N THR A 68 35.29 3.64 10.29
CA THR A 68 34.30 2.76 9.67
C THR A 68 33.31 3.55 8.81
N VAL A 69 33.11 3.12 7.57
CA VAL A 69 32.03 3.61 6.69
C VAL A 69 30.70 3.07 7.21
N GLN A 70 29.73 3.95 7.41
CA GLN A 70 28.41 3.55 7.90
C GLN A 70 27.56 3.03 6.73
N HIS A 71 26.92 1.86 6.88
CA HIS A 71 26.01 1.35 5.87
C HIS A 71 24.79 2.28 5.72
N ILE A 72 24.66 2.89 4.54
CA ILE A 72 23.53 3.72 4.12
C ILE A 72 22.51 2.78 3.46
N SER A 73 21.34 2.65 4.07
CA SER A 73 20.28 1.79 3.55
C SER A 73 19.63 2.42 2.33
N THR A 74 19.57 1.67 1.23
CA THR A 74 18.87 2.06 0.01
C THR A 74 17.38 1.73 0.11
N ASN A 75 16.58 2.29 -0.81
CA ASN A 75 15.18 1.89 -0.94
C ASN A 75 15.03 0.42 -1.35
N CYS A 76 16.01 -0.14 -2.09
CA CYS A 76 16.02 -1.55 -2.45
C CYS A 76 16.19 -2.42 -1.20
N ASP A 77 17.15 -2.10 -0.34
CA ASP A 77 17.40 -2.85 0.90
C ASP A 77 16.16 -2.86 1.80
N LYS A 78 15.47 -1.72 1.92
CA LYS A 78 14.24 -1.58 2.70
C LYS A 78 13.10 -2.41 2.10
N LEU A 79 12.99 -2.45 0.78
CA LEU A 79 11.97 -3.22 0.07
C LEU A 79 12.20 -4.72 0.25
N GLU A 80 13.44 -5.19 0.08
CA GLU A 80 13.79 -6.61 0.26
C GLU A 80 13.64 -7.05 1.71
N LEU A 81 14.03 -6.19 2.67
CA LEU A 81 13.77 -6.43 4.08
C LEU A 81 12.27 -6.55 4.37
N TRP A 82 11.43 -5.69 3.78
CA TRP A 82 9.98 -5.79 3.93
C TRP A 82 9.43 -7.08 3.31
N LYS A 83 9.84 -7.44 2.09
CA LYS A 83 9.42 -8.66 1.38
C LYS A 83 9.82 -9.95 2.11
N SER A 84 10.98 -9.96 2.77
CA SER A 84 11.47 -11.13 3.52
C SER A 84 10.63 -11.46 4.76
N LYS A 85 9.79 -10.55 5.25
CA LYS A 85 8.98 -10.80 6.45
C LYS A 85 7.84 -11.77 6.14
N PRO A 86 7.70 -12.90 6.87
CA PRO A 86 6.70 -13.93 6.54
C PRO A 86 5.25 -13.43 6.51
N LEU A 87 4.92 -12.46 7.36
CA LEU A 87 3.58 -11.90 7.48
C LEU A 87 3.42 -10.62 6.64
N HIS A 88 4.22 -9.60 6.92
CA HIS A 88 4.10 -8.29 6.26
C HIS A 88 4.58 -8.30 4.80
N GLY A 89 5.47 -9.23 4.44
CA GLY A 89 6.01 -9.37 3.09
C GLY A 89 5.01 -9.96 2.09
N ARG A 90 3.86 -10.48 2.55
CA ARG A 90 2.82 -11.01 1.65
C ARG A 90 2.35 -9.96 0.64
N HIS A 91 2.00 -8.76 1.10
CA HIS A 91 1.53 -7.70 0.21
C HIS A 91 2.56 -7.28 -0.85
N PRO A 92 3.82 -6.91 -0.53
CA PRO A 92 4.79 -6.52 -1.54
C PRO A 92 5.18 -7.67 -2.47
N ASN A 93 5.15 -8.93 -2.00
CA ASN A 93 5.39 -10.09 -2.86
C ASN A 93 4.25 -10.28 -3.86
N GLU A 94 2.98 -10.19 -3.42
CA GLU A 94 1.82 -10.23 -4.30
C GLU A 94 1.80 -9.08 -5.31
N ALA A 95 2.11 -7.87 -4.86
CA ALA A 95 2.19 -6.69 -5.71
C ALA A 95 3.37 -6.71 -6.68
N SER A 96 4.35 -7.60 -6.50
CA SER A 96 5.52 -7.75 -7.38
C SER A 96 5.36 -8.88 -8.40
N LYS A 97 4.19 -9.53 -8.49
CA LYS A 97 3.94 -10.56 -9.51
C LYS A 97 3.85 -9.95 -10.90
N ASP A 98 4.30 -10.68 -11.91
CA ASP A 98 4.38 -10.21 -13.30
C ASP A 98 3.04 -9.74 -13.87
N ASN A 99 1.93 -10.32 -13.40
CA ASN A 99 0.58 -9.99 -13.84
C ASN A 99 -0.07 -8.84 -13.04
N VAL A 100 0.68 -8.16 -12.17
CA VAL A 100 0.18 -7.07 -11.31
C VAL A 100 0.91 -5.78 -11.62
N ASP A 101 0.16 -4.73 -11.98
CA ASP A 101 0.74 -3.38 -12.08
C ASP A 101 1.00 -2.83 -10.68
N ASN A 102 2.26 -2.91 -10.25
CA ASN A 102 2.70 -2.42 -8.95
C ASN A 102 2.51 -0.90 -8.79
N LYS A 103 2.73 -0.12 -9.86
CA LYS A 103 2.60 1.34 -9.80
C LYS A 103 1.14 1.74 -9.64
N ALA A 104 0.25 1.14 -10.43
CA ALA A 104 -1.19 1.36 -10.30
C ALA A 104 -1.71 0.93 -8.92
N SER A 105 -1.26 -0.22 -8.42
CA SER A 105 -1.64 -0.75 -7.10
C SER A 105 -1.26 0.18 -5.93
N ASN A 106 -0.18 0.96 -6.08
CA ASN A 106 0.29 1.91 -5.07
C ASN A 106 -0.12 3.37 -5.37
N HIS A 107 -0.82 3.63 -6.46
CA HIS A 107 -1.12 5.00 -6.91
C HIS A 107 -1.94 5.80 -5.88
N TRP A 108 -2.86 5.14 -5.16
CA TRP A 108 -3.67 5.78 -4.12
C TRP A 108 -2.82 6.42 -3.00
N LEU A 109 -1.65 5.85 -2.70
CA LEU A 109 -0.70 6.46 -1.77
C LEU A 109 -0.13 7.74 -2.39
N VAL A 110 0.25 7.75 -3.66
CA VAL A 110 0.80 8.95 -4.31
C VAL A 110 -0.27 10.04 -4.44
N ALA A 111 -1.50 9.68 -4.81
CA ALA A 111 -2.61 10.61 -4.97
C ALA A 111 -2.96 11.34 -3.67
N GLY A 112 -2.80 10.68 -2.51
CA GLY A 112 -2.96 11.33 -1.20
C GLY A 112 -4.38 11.82 -0.90
N CYS A 113 -5.39 11.22 -1.53
CA CYS A 113 -6.80 11.63 -1.43
C CYS A 113 -7.54 11.08 -0.19
N LEU A 114 -6.87 10.30 0.66
CA LEU A 114 -7.46 9.67 1.84
C LEU A 114 -7.05 10.40 3.11
N PHE A 115 -7.95 10.39 4.10
CA PHE A 115 -7.59 10.81 5.45
C PHE A 115 -6.46 9.93 6.01
N PRO A 116 -5.52 10.49 6.79
CA PRO A 116 -4.38 9.76 7.33
C PRO A 116 -4.75 8.49 8.12
N GLU A 117 -5.90 8.50 8.80
CA GLU A 117 -6.45 7.38 9.56
C GLU A 117 -6.94 6.25 8.65
N THR A 118 -7.63 6.60 7.56
CA THR A 118 -8.11 5.63 6.56
C THR A 118 -6.93 4.98 5.84
N GLU A 119 -5.94 5.77 5.42
CA GLU A 119 -4.69 5.24 4.86
C GLU A 119 -3.97 4.31 5.84
N GLY A 120 -3.85 4.73 7.11
CA GLY A 120 -3.24 3.93 8.17
C GLY A 120 -3.94 2.58 8.36
N PHE A 121 -5.27 2.56 8.28
CA PHE A 121 -6.07 1.36 8.38
C PHE A 121 -5.89 0.44 7.17
N MET A 122 -5.92 0.97 5.95
CA MET A 122 -5.66 0.21 4.72
C MET A 122 -4.26 -0.43 4.73
N ILE A 123 -3.26 0.30 5.22
CA ILE A 123 -1.90 -0.21 5.38
C ILE A 123 -1.84 -1.34 6.41
N ALA A 124 -2.58 -1.24 7.51
CA ALA A 124 -2.67 -2.29 8.51
C ALA A 124 -3.32 -3.58 7.95
N ILE A 125 -4.30 -3.44 7.05
CA ILE A 125 -4.88 -4.57 6.30
C ILE A 125 -3.80 -5.20 5.40
N GLN A 126 -3.09 -4.40 4.60
CA GLN A 126 -2.02 -4.91 3.73
C GLN A 126 -0.91 -5.62 4.51
N ASP A 127 -0.55 -5.08 5.68
CA ASP A 127 0.48 -5.64 6.57
C ASP A 127 -0.02 -6.83 7.41
N GLN A 128 -1.27 -7.27 7.23
CA GLN A 128 -1.84 -8.47 7.87
C GLN A 128 -1.94 -8.39 9.40
N VAL A 129 -2.13 -7.18 9.94
CA VAL A 129 -2.11 -6.92 11.40
C VAL A 129 -3.47 -6.52 11.97
N ILE A 130 -4.52 -6.62 11.17
CA ILE A 130 -5.91 -6.46 11.61
C ILE A 130 -6.34 -7.71 12.40
N PRO A 131 -7.15 -7.55 13.45
CA PRO A 131 -7.59 -8.66 14.31
C PRO A 131 -8.60 -9.59 13.62
N THR A 132 -8.11 -10.40 12.67
CA THR A 132 -8.82 -11.60 12.21
C THR A 132 -8.66 -12.72 13.22
N ARG A 133 -9.58 -13.69 13.26
CA ARG A 133 -9.49 -14.83 14.20
C ARG A 133 -8.22 -15.64 14.02
N ASN A 134 -7.77 -15.85 12.77
CA ASN A 134 -6.48 -16.47 12.50
C ASN A 134 -5.31 -15.64 13.05
N TYR A 135 -5.33 -14.31 12.87
CA TYR A 135 -4.28 -13.45 13.42
C TYR A 135 -4.24 -13.51 14.95
N LEU A 136 -5.39 -13.43 15.61
CA LEU A 136 -5.48 -13.52 17.07
C LEU A 136 -5.01 -14.88 17.60
N LYS A 137 -5.45 -15.98 16.99
CA LYS A 137 -5.11 -17.34 17.43
C LYS A 137 -3.68 -17.75 17.09
N ALA A 138 -3.27 -17.62 15.83
CA ALA A 138 -1.99 -18.15 15.36
C ALA A 138 -0.81 -17.19 15.58
N ILE A 139 -1.05 -15.87 15.48
CA ILE A 139 0.03 -14.86 15.58
C ILE A 139 0.11 -14.27 16.98
N LEU A 140 -1.03 -13.83 17.55
CA LEU A 140 -1.03 -13.27 18.91
C LEU A 140 -1.09 -14.34 20.01
N ARG A 141 -1.46 -15.58 19.66
CA ARG A 141 -1.64 -16.68 20.62
C ARG A 141 -2.59 -16.30 21.76
N ASP A 142 -3.64 -15.56 21.42
CA ASP A 142 -4.68 -15.15 22.36
C ASP A 142 -5.46 -16.37 22.86
N THR A 143 -5.35 -16.65 24.16
CA THR A 143 -6.01 -17.80 24.80
C THR A 143 -7.52 -17.68 24.86
N GLY A 144 -8.07 -16.47 24.67
CA GLY A 144 -9.52 -16.25 24.55
C GLY A 144 -10.10 -16.66 23.20
N VAL A 145 -9.26 -16.88 22.17
CA VAL A 145 -9.71 -17.23 20.82
C VAL A 145 -9.61 -18.73 20.59
N VAL A 146 -10.76 -19.40 20.71
CA VAL A 146 -10.86 -20.87 20.60
C VAL A 146 -10.72 -21.36 19.15
N SER A 147 -11.24 -20.59 18.19
CA SER A 147 -11.28 -20.97 16.77
C SER A 147 -10.75 -19.85 15.86
N ASP A 148 -10.00 -20.25 14.83
CA ASP A 148 -9.57 -19.43 13.70
C ASP A 148 -10.59 -19.43 12.54
N SER A 149 -11.68 -20.19 12.64
CA SER A 149 -12.73 -20.23 11.63
C SER A 149 -13.44 -18.90 11.47
N CYS A 150 -13.84 -18.59 10.24
CA CYS A 150 -14.55 -17.38 9.85
C CYS A 150 -15.72 -17.05 10.79
N ARG A 151 -15.72 -15.82 11.32
CA ARG A 151 -16.79 -15.30 12.20
C ARG A 151 -18.15 -15.22 11.53
N TYR A 152 -18.18 -15.22 10.19
CA TYR A 152 -19.42 -15.22 9.41
C TYR A 152 -19.96 -16.62 9.11
N GLY A 153 -19.23 -17.69 9.48
CA GLY A 153 -19.76 -19.06 9.48
C GLY A 153 -19.46 -19.92 8.26
N CYS A 154 -18.71 -19.45 7.26
CA CYS A 154 -18.39 -20.25 6.06
C CYS A 154 -17.29 -21.33 6.25
N ASN A 155 -17.02 -21.77 7.48
CA ASN A 155 -16.09 -22.87 7.82
C ASN A 155 -14.65 -22.80 7.25
N ALA A 156 -14.21 -21.66 6.73
CA ALA A 156 -12.84 -21.42 6.30
C ALA A 156 -12.03 -20.69 7.38
N ILE A 157 -10.69 -20.74 7.30
CA ILE A 157 -9.81 -19.97 8.20
C ILE A 157 -9.96 -18.48 7.92
N GLU A 158 -10.16 -17.69 8.97
CA GLU A 158 -10.39 -16.25 8.88
C GLU A 158 -9.07 -15.47 8.69
N THR A 159 -8.60 -15.43 7.45
CA THR A 159 -7.49 -14.57 7.02
C THR A 159 -8.03 -13.28 6.40
N ILE A 160 -7.16 -12.30 6.18
CA ILE A 160 -7.54 -11.07 5.45
C ILE A 160 -7.92 -11.41 4.01
N GLN A 161 -7.19 -12.29 3.36
CA GLN A 161 -7.48 -12.77 2.00
C GLN A 161 -8.87 -13.40 1.96
N HIS A 162 -9.17 -14.26 2.94
CA HIS A 162 -10.49 -14.85 3.05
C HIS A 162 -11.59 -13.79 3.21
N ILE A 163 -11.48 -12.84 4.14
CA ILE A 163 -12.50 -11.81 4.34
C ILE A 163 -12.70 -10.95 3.08
N THR A 164 -11.59 -10.56 2.42
CA THR A 164 -11.64 -9.59 1.31
C THR A 164 -12.08 -10.19 -0.03
N SER A 165 -11.79 -11.48 -0.28
CA SER A 165 -12.06 -12.10 -1.58
C SER A 165 -12.55 -13.55 -1.54
N GLY A 166 -12.50 -14.25 -0.40
CA GLY A 166 -12.81 -15.69 -0.32
C GLY A 166 -14.00 -16.07 0.55
N CYS A 167 -14.64 -15.12 1.22
CA CYS A 167 -15.72 -15.39 2.16
C CYS A 167 -17.05 -15.51 1.43
N THR A 168 -17.56 -16.74 1.32
CA THR A 168 -18.86 -17.00 0.67
C THR A 168 -20.02 -16.31 1.38
N CYS A 169 -19.92 -16.08 2.69
CA CYS A 169 -20.92 -15.32 3.45
C CYS A 169 -20.95 -13.83 3.07
N LEU A 170 -19.84 -13.26 2.61
CA LEU A 170 -19.75 -11.88 2.14
C LEU A 170 -19.90 -11.78 0.61
N ALA A 171 -19.69 -12.89 -0.10
CA ALA A 171 -19.74 -12.93 -1.55
C ALA A 171 -21.13 -12.56 -2.09
N GLY A 172 -22.20 -13.04 -1.44
CA GLY A 172 -23.57 -12.81 -1.90
C GLY A 172 -24.13 -11.39 -1.71
N THR A 173 -23.42 -10.51 -0.98
CA THR A 173 -23.87 -9.13 -0.74
C THR A 173 -22.73 -8.16 -1.02
N GLU A 174 -21.78 -8.04 -0.10
CA GLU A 174 -20.69 -7.04 -0.12
C GLU A 174 -19.78 -7.15 -1.35
N TYR A 175 -19.55 -8.36 -1.86
CA TYR A 175 -18.80 -8.55 -3.10
C TYR A 175 -19.62 -8.12 -4.32
N ILE A 176 -20.89 -8.54 -4.41
CA ILE A 176 -21.79 -8.16 -5.50
C ILE A 176 -21.97 -6.64 -5.53
N ASP A 177 -22.14 -5.98 -4.39
CA ASP A 177 -22.29 -4.53 -4.32
C ASP A 177 -21.05 -3.79 -4.84
N ARG A 178 -19.85 -4.25 -4.48
CA ARG A 178 -18.58 -3.70 -5.00
C ARG A 178 -18.41 -3.97 -6.49
N HIS A 179 -18.73 -5.18 -6.93
CA HIS A 179 -18.70 -5.57 -8.33
C HIS A 179 -19.61 -4.65 -9.15
N ASN A 180 -20.86 -4.51 -8.72
CA ASN A 180 -21.87 -3.68 -9.36
C ASN A 180 -21.46 -2.20 -9.36
N SER A 181 -20.78 -1.72 -8.32
CA SER A 181 -20.23 -0.36 -8.28
C SER A 181 -19.17 -0.11 -9.36
N VAL A 182 -18.24 -1.06 -9.57
CA VAL A 182 -17.22 -0.96 -10.63
C VAL A 182 -17.87 -1.03 -12.00
N VAL A 183 -18.81 -1.95 -12.16
CA VAL A 183 -19.55 -2.13 -13.40
C VAL A 183 -20.36 -0.87 -13.76
N LYS A 184 -20.99 -0.21 -12.78
CA LYS A 184 -21.66 1.08 -12.94
C LYS A 184 -20.73 2.16 -13.48
N MET A 185 -19.50 2.26 -12.97
CA MET A 185 -18.49 3.20 -13.47
C MET A 185 -18.13 2.93 -14.94
N LEU A 186 -17.91 1.67 -15.29
CA LEU A 186 -17.58 1.26 -16.66
C LEU A 186 -18.75 1.53 -17.62
N HIS A 187 -19.97 1.17 -17.21
CA HIS A 187 -21.18 1.40 -17.99
C HIS A 187 -21.38 2.89 -18.29
N GLN A 188 -21.27 3.76 -17.28
CA GLN A 188 -21.40 5.21 -17.48
C GLN A 188 -20.33 5.75 -18.44
N GLN A 189 -19.08 5.29 -18.30
CA GLN A 189 -17.99 5.75 -19.16
C GLN A 189 -18.17 5.29 -20.61
N LEU A 190 -18.58 4.04 -20.83
CA LEU A 190 -18.90 3.52 -22.15
C LEU A 190 -20.09 4.27 -22.79
N ALA A 191 -21.14 4.52 -22.02
CA ALA A 191 -22.31 5.27 -22.48
C ALA A 191 -21.94 6.70 -22.91
N LEU A 192 -21.02 7.36 -22.20
CA LEU A 192 -20.48 8.67 -22.59
C LEU A 192 -19.64 8.58 -23.87
N MET A 193 -18.75 7.60 -23.98
CA MET A 193 -17.88 7.43 -25.15
C MET A 193 -18.66 7.16 -26.45
N HIS A 194 -19.77 6.44 -26.35
CA HIS A 194 -20.64 6.12 -27.49
C HIS A 194 -21.79 7.11 -27.70
N CYS A 195 -21.78 8.25 -27.00
CA CYS A 195 -22.83 9.27 -27.09
C CYS A 195 -24.26 8.73 -26.83
N LEU A 196 -24.38 7.76 -25.92
CA LEU A 196 -25.67 7.22 -25.46
C LEU A 196 -26.25 8.03 -24.31
N ILE A 197 -25.39 8.69 -23.54
CA ILE A 197 -25.75 9.72 -22.56
C ILE A 197 -24.89 10.95 -22.77
N SER A 198 -25.41 12.12 -22.42
CA SER A 198 -24.67 13.39 -22.50
C SER A 198 -23.70 13.55 -21.31
N SER A 199 -22.65 14.35 -21.50
CA SER A 199 -21.72 14.71 -20.42
C SER A 199 -22.42 15.41 -19.24
N THR A 200 -23.50 16.14 -19.51
CA THR A 200 -24.34 16.77 -18.49
C THR A 200 -25.14 15.79 -17.63
N GLN A 201 -25.31 14.54 -18.09
CA GLN A 201 -25.95 13.46 -17.33
C GLN A 201 -24.93 12.63 -16.52
N SER A 202 -23.63 12.95 -16.60
CA SER A 202 -22.62 12.29 -15.79
C SER A 202 -22.81 12.67 -14.31
N VAL A 203 -22.90 11.65 -13.47
CA VAL A 203 -23.03 11.78 -12.01
C VAL A 203 -22.00 10.89 -11.34
N PRO A 204 -21.62 11.16 -10.08
CA PRO A 204 -20.74 10.26 -9.33
C PRO A 204 -21.27 8.82 -9.30
N TYR A 205 -20.37 7.84 -9.34
CA TYR A 205 -20.73 6.41 -9.48
C TYR A 205 -21.75 5.91 -8.45
N TYR A 206 -21.70 6.43 -7.22
CA TYR A 206 -22.60 6.05 -6.13
C TYR A 206 -24.02 6.65 -6.26
N LYS A 207 -24.26 7.52 -7.24
CA LYS A 207 -25.58 8.03 -7.63
C LYS A 207 -26.04 7.50 -8.98
N TYR A 208 -25.17 6.78 -9.69
CA TYR A 208 -25.45 6.31 -11.02
C TYR A 208 -26.29 5.03 -10.96
N GLU A 209 -27.47 5.08 -11.56
CA GLU A 209 -28.29 3.91 -11.83
C GLU A 209 -28.34 3.68 -13.35
N PRO A 210 -27.83 2.54 -13.84
CA PRO A 210 -27.82 2.25 -15.26
C PRO A 210 -29.23 1.87 -15.73
N GLU A 211 -29.65 2.44 -16.87
CA GLU A 211 -30.89 2.04 -17.53
C GLU A 211 -30.78 0.59 -18.06
N PRO A 212 -31.89 -0.17 -18.08
CA PRO A 212 -31.89 -1.54 -18.61
C PRO A 212 -31.51 -1.63 -20.08
N VAL A 213 -31.69 -0.56 -20.86
CA VAL A 213 -31.25 -0.49 -22.25
C VAL A 213 -30.85 0.96 -22.57
N LEU A 214 -29.69 1.15 -23.21
CA LEU A 214 -29.28 2.41 -23.82
C LEU A 214 -28.92 2.15 -25.27
N GLU A 215 -29.58 2.82 -26.21
CA GLU A 215 -29.34 2.60 -27.64
C GLU A 215 -29.31 3.89 -28.46
N ASN A 216 -28.52 3.85 -29.52
CA ASN A 216 -28.53 4.81 -30.62
C ASN A 216 -28.45 4.07 -31.96
N SER A 217 -28.32 4.82 -33.05
CA SER A 217 -28.29 4.27 -34.42
C SER A 217 -27.18 3.24 -34.67
N ASN A 218 -26.11 3.25 -33.88
CA ASN A 218 -24.88 2.48 -34.13
C ASN A 218 -24.55 1.49 -33.00
N PHE A 219 -25.00 1.73 -31.76
CA PHE A 219 -24.63 0.96 -30.58
C PHE A 219 -25.83 0.79 -29.64
N GLY A 220 -25.94 -0.41 -29.05
CA GLY A 220 -26.88 -0.71 -27.98
C GLY A 220 -26.15 -1.34 -26.80
N PHE A 221 -26.34 -0.79 -25.60
CA PHE A 221 -25.99 -1.44 -24.34
C PHE A 221 -27.26 -2.00 -23.71
N ILE A 222 -27.24 -3.31 -23.47
CA ILE A 222 -28.23 -3.94 -22.59
C ILE A 222 -27.66 -3.79 -21.18
N GLY A 223 -28.41 -3.07 -20.36
CA GLY A 223 -28.19 -2.89 -18.95
C GLY A 223 -28.10 -4.24 -18.25
N ILE A 224 -27.36 -4.23 -17.15
CA ILE A 224 -26.95 -5.43 -16.47
C ILE A 224 -28.09 -5.84 -15.54
N GLU A 225 -29.09 -6.49 -16.13
CA GLU A 225 -30.14 -7.15 -15.37
C GLU A 225 -29.54 -8.39 -14.68
N ARG A 226 -29.13 -8.18 -13.43
CA ARG A 226 -28.72 -9.19 -12.43
C ARG A 226 -27.34 -9.81 -12.63
N PHE A 227 -26.42 -9.45 -11.73
CA PHE A 227 -25.33 -10.31 -11.26
C PHE A 227 -25.64 -10.79 -9.85
#